data_AF-A0A836TD11-F1
#
_entry.id   AF-A0A836TD11-F1
#
_cell.length_a   1.000
_cell.length_b   1.000
_cell.length_c   1.000
_cell.angle_alpha   90.00
_cell.angle_beta   90.00
_cell.angle_gamma   90.00
#
_symmetry.space_group_name_H-M   'P 1'
#
loop_
_entity.id
_entity.type
_entity.pdbx_description
1 polymer ?
#
loop_
_entity_poly.entity_id
_entity_poly.type
_entity_poly.pdbx_seq_one_letter_code
_entity_poly.pdbx_strand_id
1 'polypeptide(L)' 'NIISHRSGESEDTFIADLAVATNTGQIKTGSASRTDRTAKYNQLLRIEEELGDYAIFRGKDTFKKYL' A
#
# COMPACT_ATOMS: atom_id res chain seq x y z
N ASN A 1 11.76 -5.68 -0.36
CA ASN A 1 10.83 -6.13 -1.42
C ASN A 1 9.69 -5.13 -1.53
N ILE A 2 9.15 -4.95 -2.74
CA ILE A 2 8.03 -4.04 -3.04
C ILE A 2 6.85 -4.92 -3.47
N ILE A 3 5.68 -4.74 -2.86
CA ILE A 3 4.45 -5.39 -3.31
C ILE A 3 3.86 -4.59 -4.46
N SER A 4 3.41 -5.25 -5.53
CA SER A 4 2.94 -4.56 -6.73
C SER A 4 1.73 -5.22 -7.37
N HIS A 5 0.87 -4.39 -7.95
CA HIS A 5 -0.24 -4.81 -8.79
C HIS A 5 0.20 -5.43 -10.13
N ARG A 6 -0.76 -5.94 -10.92
CA ARG A 6 -0.55 -6.34 -12.33
C ARG A 6 -1.37 -5.47 -13.29
N SER A 7 -1.09 -5.51 -14.60
CA SER A 7 -1.71 -4.62 -15.60
C SER A 7 -3.22 -4.85 -15.80
N GLY A 8 -3.69 -6.09 -15.63
CA GLY A 8 -5.11 -6.44 -15.48
C GLY A 8 -5.41 -6.71 -14.01
N GLU A 9 -6.06 -5.76 -13.33
CA GLU A 9 -6.48 -5.93 -11.94
C GLU A 9 -8.00 -5.85 -11.80
N SER A 10 -8.46 -6.37 -10.67
CA SER A 10 -9.84 -6.24 -10.20
C SER A 10 -9.94 -5.16 -9.13
N GLU A 11 -11.08 -5.04 -8.45
CA GLU A 11 -11.22 -4.17 -7.27
C GLU A 11 -10.67 -4.80 -5.98
N ASP A 12 -10.26 -6.07 -5.99
CA ASP A 12 -9.70 -6.78 -4.83
C ASP A 12 -8.55 -6.00 -4.18
N THR A 13 -8.57 -5.80 -2.87
CA THR A 13 -7.60 -4.94 -2.20
C THR A 13 -6.51 -5.69 -1.45
N PHE A 14 -6.40 -7.01 -1.61
CA PHE A 14 -5.53 -7.87 -0.79
C PHE A 14 -4.08 -7.39 -0.69
N ILE A 15 -3.55 -6.84 -1.78
CA ILE A 15 -2.15 -6.37 -1.81
C ILE A 15 -1.89 -5.15 -0.91
N ALA A 16 -2.92 -4.38 -0.55
CA ALA A 16 -2.82 -3.29 0.42
C ALA A 16 -2.62 -3.87 1.82
N ASP A 17 -3.49 -4.80 2.23
CA ASP A 17 -3.41 -5.50 3.51
C ASP A 17 -2.09 -6.28 3.64
N LEU A 18 -1.69 -7.00 2.59
CA LEU A 18 -0.41 -7.72 2.56
C LEU A 18 0.79 -6.79 2.77
N ALA A 19 0.76 -5.58 2.18
CA ALA A 19 1.85 -4.62 2.31
C ALA A 19 2.03 -4.07 3.72
N VAL A 20 0.92 -3.85 4.43
CA VAL A 20 0.91 -3.43 5.84
C VAL A 20 1.29 -4.60 6.74
N ALA A 21 0.67 -5.77 6.58
CA ALA A 21 0.90 -6.96 7.40
C ALA A 21 2.36 -7.43 7.40
N THR A 22 3.04 -7.29 6.26
CA THR A 22 4.46 -7.66 6.12
C THR A 22 5.43 -6.50 6.31
N ASN A 23 4.94 -5.31 6.66
CA ASN A 23 5.74 -4.10 6.89
C ASN A 23 6.75 -3.82 5.77
N THR A 24 6.36 -4.02 4.50
CA THR A 24 7.30 -3.88 3.36
C THR A 24 7.79 -2.44 3.19
N GLY A 25 6.99 -1.47 3.64
CA GLY A 25 7.21 -0.04 3.53
C GLY A 25 6.95 0.54 2.14
N GLN A 26 6.71 -0.29 1.11
CA GLN A 26 6.48 0.16 -0.26
C GLN A 26 5.44 -0.69 -0.97
N ILE A 27 4.51 -0.03 -1.64
CA ILE A 27 3.53 -0.65 -2.53
C ILE A 27 3.49 0.10 -3.86
N LYS A 28 3.38 -0.63 -4.97
CA LYS A 28 3.19 -0.09 -6.31
C LYS A 28 1.84 -0.55 -6.86
N THR A 29 0.81 0.28 -6.68
CA THR A 29 -0.57 -0.06 -7.06
C THR A 29 -1.17 0.80 -8.18
N GLY A 30 -0.34 1.55 -8.91
CA GLY A 30 -0.73 2.25 -10.14
C GLY A 30 -0.94 3.75 -9.97
N SER A 31 -1.59 4.38 -10.94
CA SER A 31 -1.97 5.79 -10.88
C SER A 31 -3.16 5.99 -9.93
N ALA A 32 -3.37 7.22 -9.46
CA ALA A 32 -4.57 7.65 -8.73
C ALA A 32 -5.77 7.85 -9.68
N SER A 33 -6.04 6.85 -10.52
CA SER A 33 -7.08 6.84 -11.54
C SER A 33 -7.46 5.40 -11.86
N ARG A 34 -8.72 5.17 -12.28
CA ARG A 34 -9.36 3.86 -12.45
C ARG A 34 -9.63 3.15 -11.11
N THR A 35 -10.85 2.64 -10.98
CA THR A 35 -11.36 2.05 -9.72
C THR A 35 -10.53 0.86 -9.24
N ASP A 36 -10.04 0.02 -10.15
CA ASP A 36 -9.19 -1.13 -9.82
C ASP A 36 -7.89 -0.73 -9.11
N ARG A 37 -7.42 0.51 -9.30
CA ARG A 37 -6.21 1.05 -8.64
C ARG A 37 -6.57 1.84 -7.39
N THR A 38 -7.56 2.72 -7.49
CA THR A 38 -8.00 3.56 -6.36
C THR A 38 -8.58 2.75 -5.22
N ALA A 39 -9.17 1.58 -5.48
CA ALA A 39 -9.65 0.66 -4.44
C ALA A 39 -8.54 0.29 -3.42
N LYS A 40 -7.30 0.08 -3.89
CA LYS A 40 -6.16 -0.28 -3.01
C LYS A 40 -5.71 0.92 -2.19
N TYR A 41 -5.69 2.12 -2.78
CA TYR A 41 -5.41 3.35 -2.03
C TYR A 41 -6.48 3.60 -0.95
N ASN A 42 -7.76 3.43 -1.29
CA ASN A 42 -8.85 3.56 -0.33
C ASN A 42 -8.79 2.49 0.77
N GLN A 43 -8.26 1.30 0.48
CA GLN A 43 -7.99 0.31 1.52
C GLN A 43 -6.83 0.74 2.43
N LEU A 44 -5.74 1.30 1.88
CA LEU A 44 -4.65 1.83 2.70
C LEU A 44 -5.13 2.94 3.65
N LEU A 45 -6.00 3.84 3.18
CA LEU A 45 -6.60 4.87 4.02
C LEU A 45 -7.47 4.27 5.13
N ARG A 46 -8.27 3.24 4.85
CA ARG A 46 -9.05 2.52 5.86
C ARG A 46 -8.18 1.81 6.89
N ILE A 47 -7.08 1.18 6.46
CA ILE A 47 -6.13 0.52 7.36
C ILE A 47 -5.42 1.57 8.24
N GLU A 48 -5.02 2.71 7.68
CA GLU A 48 -4.44 3.81 8.44
C GLU A 48 -5.41 4.35 9.50
N GLU A 49 -6.68 4.55 9.12
CA GLU A 49 -7.74 4.96 10.05
C GLU A 49 -7.96 3.93 11.17
N GLU A 50 -7.99 2.63 10.84
CA GLU A 50 -8.16 1.54 11.81
C GLU A 50 -6.98 1.45 12.79
N LEU A 51 -5.75 1.64 12.32
CA LEU A 51 -4.55 1.61 13.16
C LEU A 51 -4.46 2.83 14.08
N GLY A 52 -5.03 3.97 13.70
CA GLY A 52 -4.99 5.21 14.47
C GLY A 52 -3.56 5.60 14.87
N ASP A 53 -3.33 5.81 16.17
CA ASP A 53 -2.02 6.21 16.71
C ASP A 53 -0.90 5.16 16.51
N TYR A 54 -1.26 3.92 16.16
CA TYR A 54 -0.28 2.87 15.85
C TYR A 54 0.19 2.89 14.39
N ALA A 55 -0.42 3.71 13.53
CA ALA A 55 -0.02 3.82 12.13
C ALA A 55 1.36 4.49 11.96
N ILE A 56 2.22 3.93 11.11
CA ILE A 56 3.55 4.49 10.84
C ILE A 56 3.79 4.62 9.34
N PHE A 57 3.88 5.87 8.85
CA PHE A 57 4.36 6.17 7.50
C PHE A 57 5.86 6.49 7.51
N ARG A 58 6.68 5.56 7.03
CA ARG A 58 8.16 5.70 7.02
C ARG A 58 8.70 6.67 5.97
N GLY A 59 7.91 7.05 4.95
CA GLY A 59 8.37 7.98 3.90
C GLY A 59 9.74 7.61 3.32
N LYS A 60 10.69 8.55 3.35
CA LYS A 60 12.07 8.36 2.85
C LYS A 60 12.87 7.35 3.66
N ASP A 61 12.56 7.15 4.93
CA ASP A 61 13.29 6.23 5.81
C ASP A 61 13.16 4.77 5.36
N THR A 62 12.13 4.45 4.58
CA THR A 62 11.96 3.16 3.92
C THR A 62 13.16 2.76 3.04
N PHE A 63 13.89 3.75 2.51
CA PHE A 63 15.05 3.52 1.65
C PHE A 63 16.38 3.42 2.39
N LYS A 64 16.43 3.64 3.72
CA LYS A 64 17.66 3.56 4.53
C LYS A 64 18.40 2.22 4.39
N LYS A 65 17.69 1.15 4.07
CA LYS A 65 18.30 -0.18 3.84
C LYS A 65 19.10 -0.30 2.53
N TYR A 66 19.04 0.70 1.66
CA TYR A 66 19.74 0.76 0.37
C TYR A 66 20.88 1.79 0.37
N LEU A 67 21.08 2.48 1.49
CA LEU A 67 22.19 3.41 1.73
C LEU A 67 23.20 2.73 2.66
#